data_AF-R4KWC5-F1
#
_entry.id   AF-R4KWC5-F1
#
_cell.length_a   1.000
_cell.length_b   1.000
_cell.length_c   1.000
_cell.angle_alpha   90.00
_cell.angle_beta   90.00
_cell.angle_gamma   90.00
#
_symmetry.space_group_name_H-M   'P 1'
#
loop_
_entity.id
_entity.type
_entity.pdbx_description
1 polymer ?
#
loop_
_entity_poly.entity_id
_entity_poly.type
_entity_poly.pdbx_seq_one_letter_code
_entity_poly.pdbx_strand_id
1 'polypeptide(L)'
;MAFIQAPPVLQGTGDFHWEWDYGDRDNYWGYSVRPFQANEAVETIRTWVTSDNNLSQTTHFIVRKLDADPGLLRFTAVRLP
;
A
#
# COMPACT_ATOMS: atom_id res chain seq x y z
N MET A 1 -10.07 -6.38 16.40
CA MET A 1 -9.12 -6.35 15.26
C MET A 1 -9.63 -5.30 14.29
N ALA A 2 -8.88 -4.22 14.06
CA ALA A 2 -9.28 -3.19 13.11
C ALA A 2 -8.70 -3.52 11.73
N PHE A 3 -9.47 -3.26 10.67
CA PHE A 3 -9.04 -3.48 9.29
C PHE A 3 -9.24 -2.21 8.49
N ILE A 4 -8.30 -1.93 7.59
CA ILE A 4 -8.41 -0.87 6.59
C ILE A 4 -8.57 -1.53 5.24
N GLN A 5 -9.53 -1.03 4.48
CA GLN A 5 -9.74 -1.40 3.09
C GLN A 5 -9.97 -0.11 2.30
N ALA A 6 -8.89 0.40 1.70
CA ALA A 6 -8.97 1.63 0.93
C ALA A 6 -9.79 1.41 -0.37
N PRO A 7 -10.40 2.48 -0.91
CA PRO A 7 -10.91 2.47 -2.28
C PRO A 7 -9.82 2.07 -3.27
N PRO A 8 -10.13 1.30 -4.33
CA PRO A 8 -9.17 1.00 -5.38
C PRO A 8 -8.70 2.27 -6.09
N VAL A 9 -7.43 2.30 -6.49
CA VAL A 9 -6.79 3.42 -7.17
C VAL A 9 -6.34 2.96 -8.55
N LEU A 10 -6.67 3.73 -9.59
CA LEU A 10 -6.21 3.45 -10.95
C LEU A 10 -4.72 3.81 -11.07
N GLN A 11 -3.93 2.85 -11.53
CA GLN A 11 -2.49 3.04 -11.78
C GLN A 11 -2.17 2.63 -13.21
N GLY A 12 -1.31 3.40 -13.88
CA GLY A 12 -0.70 2.99 -15.15
C GLY A 12 0.37 1.93 -14.93
N THR A 13 1.09 1.54 -15.98
CA THR A 13 2.26 0.67 -15.86
C THR A 13 3.45 1.41 -15.25
N GLY A 14 4.24 0.74 -14.40
CA GLY A 14 5.46 1.28 -13.82
C GLY A 14 5.43 1.37 -12.29
N ASP A 15 6.34 2.18 -11.75
CA ASP A 15 6.58 2.29 -10.30
C ASP A 15 5.87 3.51 -9.73
N PHE A 16 5.12 3.29 -8.66
CA PHE A 16 4.36 4.30 -7.95
C PHE A 16 4.74 4.31 -6.49
N HIS A 17 4.90 5.51 -5.94
CA HIS A 17 5.14 5.71 -4.53
C HIS A 17 3.82 5.94 -3.81
N TRP A 18 3.50 5.07 -2.85
CA TRP A 18 2.34 5.20 -1.97
C TRP A 18 2.79 5.50 -0.55
N GLU A 19 2.00 6.29 0.16
CA GLU A 19 2.27 6.69 1.54
C GLU A 19 1.06 6.42 2.42
N TRP A 20 1.33 6.05 3.67
CA TRP A 20 0.29 5.73 4.64
C TRP A 20 0.72 6.06 6.08
N ASP A 21 0.02 7.02 6.69
CA ASP A 21 0.38 7.62 7.99
C ASP A 21 -0.10 6.84 9.22
N TYR A 22 -0.72 5.67 9.04
CA TYR A 22 -1.22 4.86 10.15
C TYR A 22 -0.43 3.58 10.38
N GLY A 23 0.49 3.19 9.48
CA GLY A 23 1.07 1.85 9.47
C GLY A 23 1.73 1.42 10.77
N ASP A 24 3.00 1.75 10.93
CA ASP A 24 3.74 1.35 12.13
C ASP A 24 3.25 2.09 13.39
N ARG A 25 2.70 3.30 13.24
CA ARG A 25 2.23 4.13 14.36
C ARG A 25 1.12 3.47 15.16
N ASP A 26 0.18 2.82 14.47
CA ASP A 26 -1.05 2.28 15.07
C ASP A 26 -1.07 0.74 15.12
N ASN A 27 0.10 0.08 15.14
CA ASN A 27 0.28 -1.37 15.19
C ASN A 27 -0.39 -2.13 14.03
N TYR A 28 -0.36 -1.56 12.82
CA TYR A 28 -0.70 -2.34 11.63
C TYR A 28 0.48 -3.17 11.17
N TRP A 29 0.35 -4.48 11.26
CA TRP A 29 1.45 -5.43 10.98
C TRP A 29 1.24 -6.26 9.72
N GLY A 30 0.00 -6.38 9.25
CA GLY A 30 -0.30 -7.04 7.99
C GLY A 30 -0.85 -6.03 7.00
N TYR A 31 -0.21 -5.91 5.84
CA TYR A 31 -0.74 -5.12 4.73
C TYR A 31 -0.55 -5.87 3.41
N SER A 32 -1.35 -5.49 2.41
CA SER A 32 -1.26 -6.02 1.06
C SER A 32 -1.67 -4.95 0.08
N VAL A 33 -0.86 -4.79 -0.96
CA VAL A 33 -1.25 -4.14 -2.21
C VAL A 33 -1.54 -5.24 -3.21
N ARG A 34 -2.77 -5.24 -3.75
CA ARG A 34 -3.23 -6.30 -4.66
C ARG A 34 -4.02 -5.74 -5.83
N PRO A 35 -4.13 -6.48 -6.94
CA PRO A 35 -5.03 -6.09 -8.00
C PRO A 35 -6.49 -6.18 -7.56
N PHE A 36 -7.33 -5.28 -8.07
CA PHE A 36 -8.77 -5.28 -7.82
C PHE A 36 -9.57 -5.87 -9.00
N GLN A 37 -8.93 -6.07 -10.14
CA GLN A 37 -9.52 -6.59 -11.37
C GLN A 37 -8.79 -7.86 -11.81
N ALA A 38 -9.42 -8.64 -12.70
CA ALA A 38 -8.83 -9.85 -13.26
C ALA A 38 -7.75 -9.51 -14.30
N ASN A 39 -6.78 -10.43 -14.48
CA ASN A 39 -5.66 -10.31 -15.43
C ASN A 39 -4.74 -9.11 -15.14
N GLU A 40 -4.50 -8.87 -13.86
CA GLU A 40 -3.67 -7.77 -13.38
C GLU A 40 -2.58 -8.33 -12.46
N ALA A 41 -1.38 -7.76 -12.55
CA ALA A 41 -0.21 -8.14 -11.79
C ALA A 41 0.44 -6.91 -11.14
N VAL A 42 0.77 -7.05 -9.86
CA VAL A 42 1.38 -6.00 -9.05
C VAL A 42 2.45 -6.60 -8.15
N GLU A 43 3.52 -5.84 -7.96
CA GLU A 43 4.61 -6.18 -7.05
C GLU A 43 4.83 -5.02 -6.07
N THR A 44 5.11 -5.33 -4.80
CA THR A 44 5.66 -4.34 -3.87
C THR A 44 7.17 -4.50 -3.86
N ILE A 45 7.89 -3.56 -4.47
CA ILE A 45 9.34 -3.61 -4.64
C ILE A 45 10.06 -3.29 -3.35
N ARG A 46 9.54 -2.31 -2.61
CA ARG A 46 10.19 -1.81 -1.41
C ARG A 46 9.15 -1.28 -0.44
N THR A 47 9.37 -1.58 0.83
CA THR A 47 8.71 -0.89 1.95
C THR A 47 9.77 -0.29 2.86
N TRP A 48 9.53 0.91 3.34
CA TRP A 48 10.32 1.52 4.41
C TRP A 48 9.43 2.47 5.22
N VAL A 49 9.88 2.81 6.42
CA VAL A 49 9.15 3.70 7.33
C VAL A 49 10.04 4.87 7.68
N THR A 50 9.43 6.06 7.69
CA THR A 50 10.06 7.28 8.19
C THR A 50 9.28 7.78 9.41
N SER A 51 9.91 8.60 10.24
CA SER A 51 9.26 9.26 11.37
C SER A 51 9.66 10.73 11.43
N ASP A 52 8.73 11.59 11.81
CA ASP A 52 8.99 13.02 12.04
C ASP A 52 9.37 13.32 13.51
N ASN A 53 9.57 14.61 13.82
CA ASN A 53 9.92 15.08 15.17
C ASN A 53 8.80 14.86 16.21
N ASN A 54 7.58 14.56 15.77
CA ASN A 54 6.43 14.30 16.63
C ASN A 54 6.18 12.79 16.80
N LEU A 55 7.11 11.93 16.36
CA LEU A 55 6.95 10.47 16.29
C LEU A 55 5.75 10.05 15.43
N SER A 56 5.32 10.88 14.49
CA SER A 56 4.40 10.45 13.45
C SER A 56 5.18 9.60 12.45
N GLN A 57 4.81 8.32 12.35
CA GLN A 57 5.43 7.37 11.44
C GLN A 57 4.61 7.28 10.15
N THR A 58 5.28 7.34 9.01
CA THR A 58 4.68 7.14 7.68
C THR A 58 5.33 5.93 7.03
N THR A 59 4.48 4.98 6.63
CA THR A 59 4.91 3.81 5.86
C THR A 59 4.86 4.16 4.38
N HIS A 60 5.96 3.91 3.67
CA HIS A 60 6.08 4.15 2.25
C HIS A 60 6.22 2.83 1.49
N PHE A 61 5.64 2.78 0.29
CA PHE A 61 5.71 1.64 -0.60
C PHE A 61 6.16 2.09 -1.99
N ILE A 62 7.10 1.38 -2.60
CA ILE A 62 7.24 1.37 -4.05
C ILE A 62 6.44 0.19 -4.58
N VAL A 63 5.36 0.50 -5.29
CA VAL A 63 4.46 -0.46 -5.91
C VAL A 63 4.68 -0.43 -7.42
N ARG A 64 4.95 -1.59 -8.03
CA ARG A 64 5.05 -1.72 -9.47
C ARG A 64 3.82 -2.38 -10.06
N LYS A 65 3.20 -1.69 -11.00
CA LYS A 65 2.16 -2.26 -11.87
C LYS A 65 2.83 -2.86 -13.11
N LEU A 66 2.60 -4.16 -13.33
CA LEU A 66 3.36 -4.94 -14.30
C LEU A 66 2.73 -4.95 -15.71
N ASP A 67 1.40 -5.00 -15.81
CA ASP A 67 0.74 -5.07 -17.12
C ASP A 67 0.73 -3.71 -17.83
N ALA A 68 0.67 -3.77 -19.16
CA ALA A 68 0.74 -2.61 -20.06
C ALA A 68 -0.49 -1.69 -19.97
N ASP A 69 -1.65 -2.24 -19.60
CA ASP A 69 -2.88 -1.48 -19.43
C ASP A 69 -3.00 -0.92 -18.00
N PRO A 70 -3.60 0.27 -17.83
CA PRO A 70 -3.94 0.77 -16.51
C PRO A 70 -4.91 -0.15 -15.78
N GLY A 71 -4.67 -0.38 -14.49
CA GLY A 71 -5.46 -1.27 -13.66
C GLY A 71 -5.74 -0.70 -12.27
N LEU A 72 -6.84 -1.12 -11.67
CA LEU A 72 -7.18 -0.75 -10.29
C LEU A 72 -6.38 -1.61 -9.31
N LEU A 73 -5.63 -0.95 -8.43
CA LEU A 73 -4.93 -1.56 -7.32
C LEU A 73 -5.62 -1.23 -6.00
N ARG A 74 -5.54 -2.13 -5.02
CA ARG A 74 -6.19 -1.98 -3.73
C ARG A 74 -5.21 -2.17 -2.59
N PHE A 75 -5.23 -1.24 -1.65
CA PHE A 75 -4.56 -1.36 -0.36
C PHE A 75 -5.49 -1.92 0.71
N THR A 76 -5.01 -2.89 1.46
CA THR A 76 -5.66 -3.43 2.67
C THR A 76 -4.64 -3.57 3.78
N ALA A 77 -5.05 -3.32 5.02
CA ALA A 77 -4.21 -3.52 6.19
C ALA A 77 -5.01 -4.03 7.40
N VAL A 78 -4.32 -4.70 8.31
CA VAL A 78 -4.88 -5.22 9.55
C VAL A 78 -4.04 -4.79 10.75
N ARG A 79 -4.74 -4.33 11.78
CA ARG A 79 -4.18 -3.91 13.05
C ARG A 79 -4.19 -5.05 14.05
N LEU A 80 -3.04 -5.29 14.67
CA LEU A 80 -2.94 -6.19 15.80
C LEU A 80 -3.44 -5.48 17.08
N PRO A 81 -4.05 -6.23 18.01
CA PRO A 81 -4.53 -5.69 19.28
C PRO A 81 -3.41 -5.05 20.10
#